data_AF-A0A2V5UXT7-F1
#
_entry.id   AF-A0A2V5UXT7-F1
#
_cell.length_a   1.000
_cell.length_b   1.000
_cell.length_c   1.000
_cell.angle_alpha   90.00
_cell.angle_beta   90.00
_cell.angle_gamma   90.00
#
_symmetry.space_group_name_H-M   'P 1'
#
loop_
_entity.id
_entity.type
_entity.pdbx_description
1 polymer ?
#
loop_
_entity_poly.entity_id
_entity_poly.type
_entity_poly.pdbx_seq_one_letter_code
_entity_poly.pdbx_strand_id
1 'polypeptide(L)'
;MSKQRAQSITVPVMGEGIRNAKIVSLLKKPGDAIALDDPLCEVETDKAVYPIESSFAGVMGEWKTKIGETVEIGQELGTILSGDASFADQFQATAKTSPDGKQTPVEAAVPAVEPPDRARHARQYGIEPALSPTITRKLSHVIPANLQIDARWDAIRTARDAAKKENGMNAPSPSVMIAWTVVRAMEKHAPFRRLILEDDRGVAVALQGDRLATAVIADANKKRWPEFVKIYNETIDATRGGRVDAMNAPVVITSLGAFGVKAGAPIVVPPSVGTLFVGTAHRELIPNGKNNETAEVVTLSLTFDHRVVNGAGAANFVHEVKEQIERFKIPTTRAVSA
;
A
#
# COMPACT_ATOMS: atom_id res chain seq x y z
N MET A 1 21.54 35.76 8.03
CA MET A 1 21.44 34.97 9.28
C MET A 1 20.51 33.79 9.00
N SER A 2 21.09 32.62 8.74
CA SER A 2 20.36 31.40 8.35
C SER A 2 19.66 30.81 9.59
N LYS A 3 18.33 30.69 9.56
CA LYS A 3 17.56 30.11 10.67
C LYS A 3 17.78 28.60 10.67
N GLN A 4 18.54 28.07 11.64
CA GLN A 4 18.55 26.63 11.90
C GLN A 4 17.16 26.20 12.39
N ARG A 5 16.56 25.19 11.75
CA ARG A 5 15.31 24.58 12.25
C ARG A 5 15.68 23.47 13.22
N ALA A 6 15.20 23.60 14.45
CA ALA A 6 15.32 22.59 15.48
C ALA A 6 14.12 21.63 15.36
N GLN A 7 14.38 20.35 15.13
CA GLN A 7 13.38 19.28 15.03
C GLN A 7 13.47 18.37 16.25
N SER A 8 12.35 18.09 16.90
CA SER A 8 12.30 17.23 18.09
C SER A 8 12.40 15.75 17.72
N ILE A 9 13.20 15.01 18.47
CA ILE A 9 13.25 13.55 18.45
C ILE A 9 12.28 13.07 19.53
N THR A 10 11.33 12.20 19.19
CA THR A 10 10.37 11.64 20.14
C THR A 10 10.44 10.13 20.19
N VAL A 11 10.00 9.55 21.31
CA VAL A 11 9.87 8.09 21.46
C VAL A 11 8.75 7.58 20.54
N PRO A 12 9.03 6.69 19.56
CA PRO A 12 8.01 6.15 18.65
C PRO A 12 7.10 5.15 19.36
N VAL A 13 5.97 4.80 18.71
CA VAL A 13 5.06 3.76 19.21
C VAL A 13 5.70 2.38 19.04
N MET A 14 6.00 1.69 20.14
CA MET A 14 6.77 0.42 20.14
C MET A 14 5.90 -0.85 20.24
N GLY A 15 4.59 -0.76 19.95
CA GLY A 15 3.66 -1.88 19.94
C GLY A 15 2.44 -1.69 20.86
N GLU A 16 1.41 -2.52 20.69
CA GLU A 16 0.19 -2.45 21.50
C GLU A 16 0.47 -2.75 22.99
N GLY A 17 0.19 -1.78 23.86
CA GLY A 17 0.28 -1.94 25.31
C GLY A 17 1.62 -1.54 25.95
N ILE A 18 2.64 -1.18 25.15
CA ILE A 18 3.88 -0.58 25.70
C ILE A 18 3.61 0.89 26.00
N ARG A 19 3.89 1.35 27.21
CA ARG A 19 3.65 2.75 27.64
C ARG A 19 4.92 3.51 28.00
N ASN A 20 5.96 2.80 28.38
CA ASN A 20 7.26 3.36 28.73
C ASN A 20 8.39 2.48 28.18
N ALA A 21 9.57 3.08 28.03
CA ALA A 21 10.81 2.40 27.68
C ALA A 21 11.98 3.05 28.41
N LYS A 22 13.08 2.33 28.63
CA LYS A 22 14.26 2.82 29.33
C LYS A 22 15.41 3.02 28.36
N ILE A 23 16.10 4.15 28.43
CA ILE A 23 17.25 4.42 27.55
C ILE A 23 18.46 3.58 28.00
N VAL A 24 18.98 2.72 27.12
CA VAL A 24 20.12 1.85 27.40
C VAL A 24 21.42 2.46 26.88
N SER A 25 21.41 3.05 25.69
CA SER A 25 22.60 3.62 25.08
C SER A 25 22.27 4.86 24.25
N LEU A 26 23.14 5.88 24.32
CA LEU A 26 23.10 7.04 23.43
C LEU A 26 24.25 6.85 22.41
N LEU A 27 23.90 6.59 21.15
CA LEU A 27 24.86 6.28 20.09
C LEU A 27 25.41 7.54 19.41
N LYS A 28 24.69 8.67 19.49
CA LYS A 28 25.10 9.97 18.94
C LYS A 28 25.34 11.00 20.03
N LYS A 29 26.43 11.76 19.91
CA LYS A 29 26.76 12.88 20.80
C LYS A 29 26.24 14.18 20.22
N PRO A 30 25.88 15.17 21.06
CA PRO A 30 25.57 16.53 20.58
C PRO A 30 26.71 17.06 19.71
N GLY A 31 26.39 17.55 18.51
CA GLY A 31 27.33 18.02 17.51
C GLY A 31 27.68 16.99 16.41
N ASP A 32 27.27 15.73 16.55
CA ASP A 32 27.52 14.71 15.53
C ASP A 32 26.63 14.92 14.30
N ALA A 33 27.20 14.71 13.11
CA ALA A 33 26.43 14.68 11.88
C ALA A 33 25.54 13.42 11.88
N ILE A 34 24.24 13.63 11.73
CA ILE A 34 23.21 12.59 11.66
C ILE A 34 22.72 12.51 10.23
N ALA A 35 22.77 11.31 9.65
CA ALA A 35 22.11 11.03 8.39
C ALA A 35 20.64 10.62 8.61
N LEU A 36 19.85 10.63 7.54
CA LEU A 36 18.52 10.00 7.56
C LEU A 36 18.67 8.51 7.90
N ASP A 37 17.80 7.98 8.77
CA ASP A 37 17.76 6.59 9.24
C ASP A 37 18.98 6.16 10.09
N ASP A 38 19.75 7.12 10.60
CA ASP A 38 20.92 6.86 11.46
C ASP A 38 20.48 6.57 12.91
N PRO A 39 20.91 5.47 13.55
CA PRO A 39 20.52 5.14 14.92
C PRO A 39 21.07 6.16 15.91
N LEU A 40 20.17 6.73 16.71
CA LEU A 40 20.44 7.79 17.68
C LEU A 40 20.67 7.25 19.09
N CYS A 41 19.77 6.37 19.54
CA CYS A 41 19.81 5.75 20.86
C CYS A 41 19.05 4.42 20.86
N GLU A 42 19.31 3.58 21.86
CA GLU A 42 18.59 2.32 22.07
C GLU A 42 17.73 2.42 23.32
N VAL A 43 16.49 1.94 23.20
CA VAL A 43 15.53 1.89 24.30
C VAL A 43 15.11 0.45 24.58
N GLU A 44 15.10 0.06 25.84
CA GLU A 44 14.70 -1.25 26.32
C GLU A 44 13.29 -1.20 26.88
N THR A 45 12.49 -2.18 26.46
CA THR A 45 11.17 -2.50 27.01
C THR A 45 11.27 -3.85 27.73
N ASP A 46 10.22 -4.23 28.46
CA ASP A 46 10.12 -5.53 29.16
C ASP A 46 10.39 -6.76 28.26
N LYS A 47 10.29 -6.61 26.93
CA LYS A 47 10.39 -7.73 25.98
C LYS A 47 11.51 -7.62 24.96
N ALA A 48 12.01 -6.43 24.66
CA ALA A 48 13.02 -6.22 23.62
C ALA A 48 13.70 -4.85 23.72
N VAL A 49 14.89 -4.75 23.13
CA VAL A 49 15.63 -3.51 22.89
C VAL A 49 15.32 -3.03 21.47
N TYR A 50 14.96 -1.75 21.32
CA TYR A 50 14.63 -1.11 20.07
C TYR A 50 15.58 0.07 19.79
N PRO A 51 16.21 0.16 18.60
CA PRO A 51 16.94 1.35 18.19
C PRO A 51 15.95 2.45 17.75
N ILE A 52 16.18 3.68 18.21
CA ILE A 52 15.50 4.90 17.74
C ILE A 52 16.39 5.53 16.68
N GLU A 53 15.87 5.58 15.44
CA GLU A 53 16.56 6.13 14.27
C GLU A 53 16.12 7.57 13.99
N SER A 54 16.98 8.32 13.31
CA SER A 54 16.68 9.70 12.94
C SER A 54 15.76 9.81 11.72
N SER A 55 14.64 10.53 11.89
CA SER A 55 13.73 10.87 10.77
C SER A 55 14.24 11.98 9.86
N PHE A 56 15.36 12.63 10.19
CA PHE A 56 15.90 13.76 9.44
C PHE A 56 17.43 13.79 9.43
N ALA A 57 18.02 14.24 8.31
CA ALA A 57 19.43 14.53 8.25
C ALA A 57 19.72 15.92 8.85
N GLY A 58 20.75 16.01 9.67
CA GLY A 58 21.12 17.24 10.37
C GLY A 58 22.28 17.04 11.32
N VAL A 59 22.41 17.94 12.30
CA VAL A 59 23.39 17.82 13.38
C VAL A 59 22.65 17.52 14.67
N MET A 60 23.14 16.56 15.45
CA MET A 60 22.59 16.26 16.76
C MET A 60 22.66 17.52 17.64
N GLY A 61 21.52 18.01 18.09
CA GLY A 61 21.44 19.06 19.09
C GLY A 61 21.58 18.46 20.50
N GLU A 62 20.98 19.12 21.48
CA GLU A 62 21.07 18.68 22.87
C GLU A 62 20.10 17.52 23.16
N TRP A 63 20.58 16.51 23.89
CA TRP A 63 19.74 15.49 24.49
C TRP A 63 19.07 16.05 25.75
N LYS A 64 17.76 15.87 25.85
CA LYS A 64 16.96 16.20 27.05
C LYS A 64 16.88 15.03 28.05
N THR A 65 17.48 13.88 27.71
CA THR A 65 17.38 12.63 28.46
C THR A 65 18.75 12.03 28.73
N LYS A 66 18.84 11.14 29.74
CA LYS A 66 20.09 10.48 30.14
C LYS A 66 20.01 8.96 30.02
N ILE A 67 21.17 8.32 29.90
CA ILE A 67 21.27 6.85 29.94
C ILE A 67 20.72 6.35 31.27
N GLY A 68 19.81 5.37 31.21
CA GLY A 68 19.12 4.78 32.35
C GLY A 68 17.79 5.42 32.72
N GLU A 69 17.38 6.50 32.04
CA GLU A 69 16.11 7.20 32.29
C GLU A 69 14.93 6.48 31.61
N THR A 70 13.79 6.43 32.30
CA THR A 70 12.53 5.88 31.77
C THR A 70 11.76 7.00 31.08
N VAL A 71 11.40 6.77 29.82
CA VAL A 71 10.70 7.71 28.94
C VAL A 71 9.36 7.15 28.47
N GLU A 72 8.37 8.02 28.32
CA GLU A 72 7.03 7.66 27.81
C GLU A 72 6.93 7.79 26.29
N ILE A 73 5.99 7.08 25.67
CA ILE A 73 5.72 7.20 24.23
C ILE A 73 5.34 8.64 23.89
N GLY A 74 5.98 9.21 22.86
CA GLY A 74 5.80 10.60 22.46
C GLY A 74 6.61 11.62 23.25
N GLN A 75 7.34 11.21 24.29
CA GLN A 75 8.24 12.09 25.03
C GLN A 75 9.41 12.54 24.15
N GLU A 76 9.76 13.82 24.24
CA GLU A 76 10.89 14.40 23.50
C GLU A 76 12.22 13.99 24.14
N LEU A 77 13.07 13.33 23.35
CA LEU A 77 14.38 12.84 23.76
C LEU A 77 15.48 13.87 23.55
N GLY A 78 15.37 14.69 22.51
CA GLY A 78 16.37 15.67 22.11
C GLY A 78 15.97 16.42 20.85
N THR A 79 16.89 17.21 20.30
CA THR A 79 16.62 18.04 19.13
C THR A 79 17.68 17.82 18.05
N ILE A 80 17.30 17.87 16.77
CA ILE A 80 18.21 17.85 15.61
C ILE A 80 18.16 19.24 14.96
N LEU A 81 19.33 19.81 14.69
CA LEU A 81 19.47 21.07 13.97
C LEU A 81 19.67 20.76 12.48
N SER A 82 18.65 21.01 11.67
CA SER A 82 18.75 20.90 10.22
C SER A 82 18.94 22.29 9.60
N GLY A 83 19.91 22.40 8.68
CA GLY A 83 20.16 23.63 7.92
C GLY A 83 19.22 23.74 6.73
N ASP A 84 18.68 24.94 6.47
CA ASP A 84 17.86 25.21 5.28
C ASP A 84 18.70 25.00 4.00
N ALA A 85 18.64 23.79 3.46
CA ALA A 85 18.91 23.54 2.06
C ALA A 85 17.59 23.14 1.42
N SER A 86 17.08 24.03 0.57
CA SER A 86 16.00 23.75 -0.36
C SER A 86 16.27 22.44 -1.09
N PHE A 87 15.25 21.58 -1.17
CA PHE A 87 15.26 20.29 -1.87
C PHE A 87 15.65 20.40 -3.37
N ALA A 88 15.80 21.62 -3.90
CA ALA A 88 16.16 21.91 -5.27
C ALA A 88 17.65 22.28 -5.50
N ASP A 89 18.42 22.68 -4.47
CA ASP A 89 19.77 23.25 -4.67
C ASP A 89 20.94 22.29 -4.40
N GLN A 90 20.68 21.06 -3.93
CA GLN A 90 21.73 20.05 -3.72
C GLN A 90 22.00 19.17 -4.95
N PHE A 91 21.34 19.43 -6.09
CA PHE A 91 21.49 18.62 -7.31
C PHE A 91 22.21 19.31 -8.48
N GLN A 92 22.82 20.50 -8.30
CA GLN A 92 23.44 21.25 -9.42
C GLN A 92 24.88 21.77 -9.24
N ALA A 93 25.66 21.30 -8.28
CA ALA A 93 27.05 21.77 -8.10
C ALA A 93 28.15 20.70 -8.28
N THR A 94 27.96 19.67 -9.11
CA THR A 94 29.04 18.69 -9.43
C THR A 94 29.14 18.25 -10.89
N ALA A 95 28.46 18.90 -11.83
CA ALA A 95 28.56 18.56 -13.25
C ALA A 95 29.03 19.76 -14.11
N LYS A 96 30.35 19.98 -14.13
CA LYS A 96 31.21 20.79 -15.05
C LYS A 96 32.37 21.28 -14.17
N THR A 97 33.64 20.90 -14.28
CA THR A 97 34.50 20.55 -15.44
C THR A 97 35.85 20.09 -14.89
N SER A 98 36.47 19.07 -15.48
CA SER A 98 37.92 18.81 -15.50
C SER A 98 38.21 17.89 -16.70
N PRO A 99 39.34 18.00 -17.42
CA PRO A 99 40.72 18.15 -16.94
C PRO A 99 41.41 19.43 -17.54
N ASP A 100 42.58 19.93 -17.13
CA ASP A 100 43.87 19.29 -16.84
C ASP A 100 44.83 20.32 -16.19
N GLY A 101 45.81 19.88 -15.39
CA GLY A 101 47.09 20.61 -15.21
C GLY A 101 47.53 21.14 -13.83
N LYS A 102 48.23 20.26 -13.08
CA LYS A 102 49.39 20.49 -12.18
C LYS A 102 49.25 21.01 -10.72
N GLN A 103 49.71 20.07 -9.84
CA GLN A 103 50.61 20.18 -8.67
C GLN A 103 50.04 20.04 -7.24
N THR A 104 50.41 18.89 -6.66
CA THR A 104 50.36 18.30 -5.28
C THR A 104 51.25 19.05 -4.25
N PRO A 105 51.41 18.65 -2.95
CA PRO A 105 50.91 17.48 -2.15
C PRO A 105 50.25 17.91 -0.80
N VAL A 106 49.70 17.07 0.12
CA VAL A 106 50.34 16.02 0.97
C VAL A 106 49.25 15.11 1.60
N GLU A 107 49.43 13.78 1.45
CA GLU A 107 49.34 12.67 2.45
C GLU A 107 48.15 12.61 3.44
N ALA A 108 47.44 11.50 3.67
CA ALA A 108 47.89 10.12 3.85
C ALA A 108 46.81 9.10 3.42
N ALA A 109 47.27 7.94 2.98
CA ALA A 109 46.46 6.83 2.46
C ALA A 109 46.29 5.71 3.49
N VAL A 110 45.04 5.28 3.74
CA VAL A 110 44.61 3.86 3.88
C VAL A 110 43.07 3.80 3.74
N PRO A 111 42.51 2.69 3.24
CA PRO A 111 41.71 2.65 2.01
C PRO A 111 40.22 2.91 2.22
N ALA A 112 39.62 3.60 1.26
CA ALA A 112 38.18 3.67 1.10
C ALA A 112 37.62 2.27 0.83
N VAL A 113 36.93 1.69 1.81
CA VAL A 113 35.90 0.70 1.53
C VAL A 113 34.79 1.46 0.81
N GLU A 114 34.65 1.21 -0.49
CA GLU A 114 33.56 1.73 -1.31
C GLU A 114 32.21 1.52 -0.60
N PRO A 115 31.27 2.48 -0.70
CA PRO A 115 29.89 2.20 -0.32
C PRO A 115 29.42 0.95 -1.09
N PRO A 116 28.59 0.07 -0.50
CA PRO A 116 28.03 -1.05 -1.23
C PRO A 116 27.16 -0.48 -2.36
N ASP A 117 27.79 -0.41 -3.52
CA ASP A 117 27.19 -0.19 -4.83
C ASP A 117 25.98 -1.13 -4.92
N ARG A 118 24.78 -0.58 -4.81
CA ARG A 118 23.52 -1.36 -4.86
C ARG A 118 23.31 -2.01 -6.24
N ALA A 119 24.11 -1.67 -7.25
CA ALA A 119 24.21 -2.44 -8.48
C ALA A 119 24.87 -3.82 -8.25
N ARG A 120 25.58 -4.03 -7.13
CA ARG A 120 26.14 -5.33 -6.73
C ARG A 120 25.08 -6.28 -6.20
N HIS A 121 24.03 -5.83 -5.51
CA HIS A 121 22.99 -6.75 -5.00
C HIS A 121 22.22 -7.47 -6.11
N ALA A 122 21.91 -6.78 -7.22
CA ALA A 122 21.31 -7.41 -8.40
C ALA A 122 22.28 -8.38 -9.10
N ARG A 123 23.58 -8.08 -9.11
CA ARG A 123 24.62 -8.94 -9.69
C ARG A 123 25.00 -10.14 -8.81
N GLN A 124 24.76 -10.08 -7.50
CA GLN A 124 25.22 -11.10 -6.56
C GLN A 124 24.27 -12.30 -6.42
N TYR A 125 23.00 -12.14 -6.78
CA TYR A 125 22.01 -13.23 -6.72
C TYR A 125 21.29 -13.52 -8.05
N GLY A 126 21.42 -12.68 -9.08
CA GLY A 126 20.80 -12.91 -10.39
C GLY A 126 19.26 -12.95 -10.39
N ILE A 127 18.62 -12.57 -9.28
CA ILE A 127 17.16 -12.55 -9.12
C ILE A 127 16.69 -11.12 -9.35
N GLU A 128 15.94 -10.89 -10.43
CA GLU A 128 15.24 -9.63 -10.62
C GLU A 128 14.17 -9.46 -9.53
N PRO A 129 14.12 -8.30 -8.83
CA PRO A 129 13.08 -8.03 -7.85
C PRO A 129 11.69 -8.09 -8.49
N ALA A 130 10.74 -8.77 -7.82
CA ALA A 130 9.36 -8.88 -8.30
C ALA A 130 8.61 -7.54 -8.35
N LEU A 131 9.07 -6.54 -7.58
CA LEU A 131 8.51 -5.18 -7.55
C LEU A 131 9.53 -4.17 -8.05
N SER A 132 9.04 -3.16 -8.77
CA SER A 132 9.91 -2.04 -9.19
C SER A 132 10.38 -1.21 -7.98
N PRO A 133 11.57 -0.60 -8.03
CA PRO A 133 12.05 0.29 -6.96
C PRO A 133 11.08 1.45 -6.64
N THR A 134 10.32 1.90 -7.64
CA THR A 134 9.26 2.90 -7.48
C THR A 134 8.11 2.40 -6.62
N ILE A 135 7.67 1.15 -6.81
CA ILE A 135 6.64 0.53 -5.95
C ILE A 135 7.17 0.35 -4.54
N THR A 136 8.40 -0.16 -4.38
CA THR A 136 9.01 -0.36 -3.06
C THR A 136 9.10 0.94 -2.26
N ARG A 137 9.48 2.06 -2.89
CA ARG A 137 9.51 3.38 -2.24
C ARG A 137 8.12 3.89 -1.85
N LYS A 138 7.08 3.57 -2.63
CA LYS A 138 5.70 3.95 -2.29
C LYS A 138 5.19 3.16 -1.10
N LEU A 139 5.56 1.89 -0.99
CA LEU A 139 5.15 0.99 0.10
C LEU A 139 5.69 1.41 1.46
N SER A 140 6.88 2.02 1.53
CA SER A 140 7.50 2.42 2.82
C SER A 140 6.68 3.44 3.62
N HIS A 141 5.72 4.11 2.98
CA HIS A 141 4.87 5.10 3.63
C HIS A 141 3.51 4.54 4.03
N VAL A 142 3.12 3.34 3.57
CA VAL A 142 1.80 2.76 3.82
C VAL A 142 1.77 2.12 5.21
N ILE A 143 0.69 2.31 5.97
CA ILE A 143 0.41 1.50 7.16
C ILE A 143 -0.64 0.46 6.76
N PRO A 144 -0.26 -0.74 6.30
CA PRO A 144 -1.22 -1.71 5.80
C PRO A 144 -1.99 -2.35 6.96
N ALA A 145 -3.30 -2.45 6.82
CA ALA A 145 -4.14 -3.33 7.62
C ALA A 145 -4.93 -4.26 6.69
N ASN A 146 -5.17 -5.48 7.14
CA ASN A 146 -5.90 -6.49 6.38
C ASN A 146 -7.15 -6.93 7.15
N LEU A 147 -8.24 -7.14 6.41
CA LEU A 147 -9.46 -7.76 6.93
C LEU A 147 -9.96 -8.80 5.94
N GLN A 148 -10.67 -9.81 6.46
CA GLN A 148 -11.23 -10.88 5.65
C GLN A 148 -12.68 -11.12 6.02
N ILE A 149 -13.49 -11.41 5.01
CA ILE A 149 -14.88 -11.80 5.20
C ILE A 149 -15.29 -12.77 4.08
N ASP A 150 -16.08 -13.78 4.43
CA ASP A 150 -16.66 -14.68 3.45
C ASP A 150 -17.99 -14.13 2.94
N ALA A 151 -18.23 -14.23 1.64
CA ALA A 151 -19.49 -13.88 0.99
C ALA A 151 -20.07 -15.10 0.28
N ARG A 152 -21.37 -15.39 0.46
CA ARG A 152 -22.05 -16.46 -0.26
C ARG A 152 -22.01 -16.21 -1.76
N TRP A 153 -21.70 -17.26 -2.52
CA TRP A 153 -21.41 -17.17 -3.95
C TRP A 153 -22.62 -17.46 -4.85
N ASP A 154 -23.69 -18.00 -4.28
CA ASP A 154 -24.85 -18.54 -4.99
C ASP A 154 -25.50 -17.52 -5.95
N ALA A 155 -25.60 -16.26 -5.54
CA ALA A 155 -26.22 -15.21 -6.35
C ALA A 155 -25.40 -14.87 -7.60
N ILE A 156 -24.07 -14.74 -7.48
CA ILE A 156 -23.18 -14.51 -8.62
C ILE A 156 -23.22 -15.70 -9.57
N ARG A 157 -23.21 -16.93 -9.05
CA ARG A 157 -23.31 -18.15 -9.86
C ARG A 157 -24.63 -18.19 -10.64
N THR A 158 -25.74 -17.97 -9.95
CA THR A 158 -27.08 -17.95 -10.56
C THR A 158 -27.18 -16.89 -11.65
N ALA A 159 -26.69 -15.67 -11.39
CA ALA A 159 -26.68 -14.59 -12.36
C ALA A 159 -25.84 -14.91 -13.59
N ARG A 160 -24.66 -15.53 -13.40
CA ARG A 160 -23.79 -15.97 -14.49
C ARG A 160 -24.44 -17.07 -15.33
N ASP A 161 -25.02 -18.07 -14.68
CA ASP A 161 -25.65 -19.20 -15.38
C ASP A 161 -26.86 -18.76 -16.20
N ALA A 162 -27.65 -17.81 -15.66
CA ALA A 162 -28.74 -17.17 -16.40
C ALA A 162 -28.20 -16.39 -17.62
N ALA A 163 -27.19 -15.54 -17.43
CA ALA A 163 -26.59 -14.77 -18.52
C ALA A 163 -25.92 -15.65 -19.59
N LYS A 164 -25.34 -16.79 -19.21
CA LYS A 164 -24.73 -17.75 -20.13
C LYS A 164 -25.76 -18.43 -21.03
N LYS A 165 -26.97 -18.67 -20.53
CA LYS A 165 -28.07 -19.21 -21.33
C LYS A 165 -28.57 -18.21 -22.38
N GLU A 166 -28.55 -16.92 -22.07
CA GLU A 166 -29.02 -15.85 -22.95
C GLU A 166 -27.95 -15.41 -23.96
N ASN A 167 -26.73 -15.16 -23.49
CA ASN A 167 -25.67 -14.48 -24.24
C ASN A 167 -24.49 -15.38 -24.64
N GLY A 168 -24.49 -16.65 -24.26
CA GLY A 168 -23.43 -17.61 -24.60
C GLY A 168 -22.05 -17.16 -24.11
N MET A 169 -21.10 -17.04 -25.04
CA MET A 169 -19.72 -16.59 -24.75
C MET A 169 -19.63 -15.12 -24.33
N ASN A 170 -20.63 -14.30 -24.65
CA ASN A 170 -20.67 -12.88 -24.31
C ASN A 170 -21.25 -12.62 -22.90
N ALA A 171 -21.53 -13.68 -22.13
CA ALA A 171 -22.03 -13.54 -20.78
C ALA A 171 -21.00 -12.84 -19.87
N PRO A 172 -21.43 -11.86 -19.05
CA PRO A 172 -20.56 -11.19 -18.09
C PRO A 172 -19.83 -12.19 -17.18
N SER A 173 -18.52 -12.01 -17.00
CA SER A 173 -17.74 -12.83 -16.08
C SER A 173 -18.07 -12.50 -14.61
N PRO A 174 -17.80 -13.41 -13.66
CA PRO A 174 -17.89 -13.07 -12.24
C PRO A 174 -16.99 -11.89 -11.85
N SER A 175 -15.84 -11.74 -12.52
CA SER A 175 -14.90 -10.66 -12.23
C SER A 175 -15.51 -9.28 -12.53
N VAL A 176 -16.28 -9.12 -13.62
CA VAL A 176 -16.99 -7.87 -13.90
C VAL A 176 -18.18 -7.66 -12.97
N MET A 177 -18.86 -8.73 -12.55
CA MET A 177 -19.93 -8.66 -11.54
C MET A 177 -19.39 -8.14 -10.20
N ILE A 178 -18.25 -8.65 -9.73
CA ILE A 178 -17.60 -8.18 -8.50
C ILE A 178 -17.06 -6.77 -8.67
N ALA A 179 -16.44 -6.45 -9.81
CA ALA A 179 -15.98 -5.08 -10.05
C ALA A 179 -17.13 -4.07 -10.00
N TRP A 180 -18.30 -4.46 -10.50
CA TRP A 180 -19.51 -3.66 -10.37
C TRP A 180 -19.94 -3.47 -8.91
N THR A 181 -19.99 -4.54 -8.09
CA THR A 181 -20.39 -4.40 -6.68
C THR A 181 -19.41 -3.53 -5.89
N VAL A 182 -18.10 -3.63 -6.16
CA VAL A 182 -17.08 -2.77 -5.56
C VAL A 182 -17.31 -1.31 -5.91
N VAL A 183 -17.54 -1.00 -7.19
CA VAL A 183 -17.81 0.38 -7.65
C VAL A 183 -19.06 0.94 -6.98
N ARG A 184 -20.14 0.15 -6.89
CA ARG A 184 -21.38 0.57 -6.22
C ARG A 184 -21.21 0.74 -4.72
N ALA A 185 -20.42 -0.11 -4.06
CA ALA A 185 -20.07 0.08 -2.66
C ALA A 185 -19.27 1.36 -2.46
N MET A 186 -18.27 1.65 -3.31
CA MET A 186 -17.48 2.88 -3.23
C MET A 186 -18.37 4.13 -3.22
N GLU A 187 -19.51 4.16 -3.92
CA GLU A 187 -20.44 5.30 -3.91
C GLU A 187 -20.93 5.67 -2.51
N LYS A 188 -21.04 4.71 -1.59
CA LYS A 188 -21.46 4.92 -0.19
C LYS A 188 -20.28 5.11 0.77
N HIS A 189 -19.06 4.73 0.38
CA HIS A 189 -17.89 4.71 1.25
C HIS A 189 -16.82 5.71 0.78
N ALA A 190 -16.97 6.97 1.22
CA ALA A 190 -16.12 8.09 0.80
C ALA A 190 -14.60 7.87 0.89
N PRO A 191 -14.05 7.20 1.94
CA PRO A 191 -12.61 6.95 2.01
C PRO A 191 -12.06 6.08 0.87
N PHE A 192 -12.90 5.24 0.25
CA PHE A 192 -12.54 4.40 -0.90
C PHE A 192 -12.86 5.08 -2.24
N ARG A 193 -13.29 6.35 -2.27
CA ARG A 193 -13.51 7.15 -3.49
C ARG A 193 -12.39 8.14 -3.79
N ARG A 194 -11.30 8.07 -3.03
CA ARG A 194 -10.22 9.05 -3.13
C ARG A 194 -8.94 8.30 -3.45
N LEU A 195 -8.21 8.81 -4.42
CA LEU A 195 -6.77 8.66 -4.42
C LEU A 195 -6.23 9.49 -3.26
N ILE A 196 -5.04 9.15 -2.74
CA ILE A 196 -4.42 9.92 -1.65
C ILE A 196 -4.26 11.43 -2.01
N LEU A 197 -4.44 11.81 -3.28
CA LEU A 197 -4.30 13.18 -3.79
C LEU A 197 -5.52 13.74 -4.56
N GLU A 198 -6.52 12.94 -4.99
CA GLU A 198 -7.66 13.39 -5.83
C GLU A 198 -8.94 12.55 -5.58
N ASP A 199 -10.15 13.11 -5.83
CA ASP A 199 -11.42 12.34 -5.79
C ASP A 199 -11.60 11.63 -7.15
N ASP A 200 -11.39 10.32 -7.19
CA ASP A 200 -11.56 9.48 -8.38
C ASP A 200 -12.39 8.25 -8.01
N ARG A 201 -13.28 7.83 -8.90
CA ARG A 201 -14.20 6.71 -8.68
C ARG A 201 -13.95 5.59 -9.68
N GLY A 202 -12.71 5.48 -10.16
CA GLY A 202 -12.25 4.38 -10.97
C GLY A 202 -12.00 3.10 -10.17
N VAL A 203 -12.01 1.97 -10.87
CA VAL A 203 -11.59 0.68 -10.32
C VAL A 203 -10.51 0.09 -11.20
N ALA A 204 -9.48 -0.46 -10.57
CA ALA A 204 -8.41 -1.18 -11.25
C ALA A 204 -8.59 -2.68 -11.10
N VAL A 205 -8.29 -3.46 -12.14
CA VAL A 205 -8.31 -4.92 -12.09
C VAL A 205 -6.93 -5.44 -12.45
N ALA A 206 -6.32 -6.20 -11.55
CA ALA A 206 -5.06 -6.88 -11.79
C ALA A 206 -5.28 -8.10 -12.69
N LEU A 207 -4.49 -8.18 -13.76
CA LEU A 207 -4.48 -9.30 -14.69
C LEU A 207 -3.45 -10.36 -14.28
N GLN A 208 -3.72 -11.59 -14.68
CA GLN A 208 -2.85 -12.75 -14.43
C GLN A 208 -1.75 -12.84 -15.50
N GLY A 209 -0.49 -13.02 -15.08
CA GLY A 209 0.69 -13.21 -15.94
C GLY A 209 2.02 -12.85 -15.24
N ASP A 210 3.16 -13.10 -15.89
CA ASP A 210 4.52 -12.82 -15.35
C ASP A 210 4.81 -11.33 -15.14
N ARG A 211 3.99 -10.44 -15.70
CA ARG A 211 4.01 -9.00 -15.44
C ARG A 211 2.66 -8.58 -14.88
N LEU A 212 2.67 -7.97 -13.70
CA LEU A 212 1.50 -7.33 -13.09
C LEU A 212 1.01 -6.22 -14.03
N ALA A 213 -0.03 -6.52 -14.80
CA ALA A 213 -0.69 -5.57 -15.68
C ALA A 213 -2.03 -5.18 -15.06
N THR A 214 -2.28 -3.87 -14.96
CA THR A 214 -3.46 -3.33 -14.29
C THR A 214 -4.36 -2.65 -15.32
N ALA A 215 -5.60 -3.15 -15.45
CA ALA A 215 -6.64 -2.54 -16.27
C ALA A 215 -7.40 -1.52 -15.43
N VAL A 216 -7.36 -0.23 -15.81
CA VAL A 216 -8.02 0.86 -15.07
C VAL A 216 -9.31 1.25 -15.79
N ILE A 217 -10.42 1.28 -15.05
CA ILE A 217 -11.73 1.75 -15.55
C ILE A 217 -12.01 3.09 -14.88
N ALA A 218 -11.69 4.18 -15.56
CA ALA A 218 -11.98 5.53 -15.11
C ALA A 218 -13.49 5.80 -15.06
N ASP A 219 -13.92 6.62 -14.10
CA ASP A 219 -15.32 7.04 -13.95
C ASP A 219 -16.32 5.85 -13.91
N ALA A 220 -15.89 4.71 -13.37
CA ALA A 220 -16.66 3.47 -13.36
C ALA A 220 -18.08 3.66 -12.76
N ASN A 221 -18.21 4.54 -11.77
CA ASN A 221 -19.48 4.83 -11.11
C ASN A 221 -20.51 5.50 -12.03
N LYS A 222 -20.08 6.25 -13.05
CA LYS A 222 -20.96 6.94 -14.01
C LYS A 222 -21.53 6.00 -15.07
N LYS A 223 -20.97 4.78 -15.20
CA LYS A 223 -21.31 3.83 -16.27
C LYS A 223 -22.55 3.03 -15.91
N ARG A 224 -23.41 2.81 -16.91
CA ARG A 224 -24.53 1.86 -16.80
C ARG A 224 -24.02 0.43 -16.98
N TRP A 225 -24.76 -0.56 -16.50
CA TRP A 225 -24.31 -1.96 -16.54
C TRP A 225 -23.82 -2.44 -17.92
N PRO A 226 -24.56 -2.28 -19.04
CA PRO A 226 -24.08 -2.77 -20.34
C PRO A 226 -22.81 -2.06 -20.81
N GLU A 227 -22.73 -0.75 -20.57
CA GLU A 227 -21.55 0.07 -20.89
C GLU A 227 -20.35 -0.33 -20.04
N PHE A 228 -20.56 -0.56 -18.75
CA PHE A 228 -19.53 -1.01 -17.82
C PHE A 228 -18.96 -2.36 -18.23
N VAL A 229 -19.81 -3.33 -18.58
CA VAL A 229 -19.36 -4.66 -19.06
C VAL A 229 -18.53 -4.54 -20.34
N LYS A 230 -18.99 -3.74 -21.30
CA LYS A 230 -18.27 -3.50 -22.55
C LYS A 230 -16.88 -2.91 -22.28
N ILE A 231 -16.82 -1.80 -21.54
CA ILE A 231 -15.56 -1.10 -21.24
C ILE A 231 -14.64 -1.98 -20.41
N TYR A 232 -15.18 -2.73 -19.44
CA TYR A 232 -14.40 -3.67 -18.63
C TYR A 232 -13.66 -4.69 -19.51
N ASN A 233 -14.37 -5.33 -20.44
CA ASN A 233 -13.76 -6.33 -21.33
C ASN A 233 -12.74 -5.70 -22.27
N GLU A 234 -13.08 -4.56 -22.90
CA GLU A 234 -12.18 -3.82 -23.80
C GLU A 234 -10.89 -3.40 -23.10
N THR A 235 -10.98 -2.89 -21.86
CA THR A 235 -9.79 -2.50 -21.09
C THR A 235 -8.94 -3.72 -20.73
N ILE A 236 -9.54 -4.84 -20.31
CA ILE A 236 -8.78 -6.06 -20.00
C ILE A 236 -8.03 -6.56 -21.24
N ASP A 237 -8.70 -6.63 -22.39
CA ASP A 237 -8.08 -7.11 -23.63
C ASP A 237 -6.96 -6.18 -24.09
N ALA A 238 -7.16 -4.86 -24.01
CA ALA A 238 -6.13 -3.87 -24.32
C ALA A 238 -4.92 -3.97 -23.38
N THR A 239 -5.14 -4.20 -22.08
CA THR A 239 -4.06 -4.33 -21.09
C THR A 239 -3.28 -5.63 -21.29
N ARG A 240 -3.94 -6.74 -21.68
CA ARG A 240 -3.24 -7.96 -22.12
C ARG A 240 -2.35 -7.73 -23.34
N GLY A 241 -2.75 -6.80 -24.22
CA GLY A 241 -1.96 -6.35 -25.37
C GLY A 241 -0.74 -5.47 -25.04
N GLY A 242 -0.45 -5.22 -23.76
CA GLY A 242 0.74 -4.49 -23.32
C GLY A 242 0.51 -3.03 -22.90
N ARG A 243 -0.73 -2.54 -22.88
CA ARG A 243 -1.07 -1.19 -22.40
C ARG A 243 -1.34 -1.21 -20.89
N VAL A 244 -0.36 -0.82 -20.09
CA VAL A 244 -0.49 -0.70 -18.64
C VAL A 244 -0.66 0.76 -18.28
N ASP A 245 -1.84 1.15 -17.82
CA ASP A 245 -1.98 2.43 -17.12
C ASP A 245 -1.42 2.27 -15.71
N ALA A 246 -0.62 3.26 -15.28
CA ALA A 246 -0.10 3.30 -13.94
C ALA A 246 -1.26 3.18 -12.94
N MET A 247 -1.07 2.39 -11.86
CA MET A 247 -2.07 2.08 -10.84
C MET A 247 -2.71 3.35 -10.24
N ASN A 248 -3.71 3.89 -10.91
CA ASN A 248 -4.35 5.16 -10.59
C ASN A 248 -5.84 4.92 -10.39
N ALA A 249 -6.16 4.02 -9.47
CA ALA A 249 -7.52 3.79 -9.01
C ALA A 249 -7.51 3.72 -7.48
N PRO A 250 -8.52 4.27 -6.78
CA PRO A 250 -8.63 4.19 -5.33
C PRO A 250 -8.65 2.74 -4.81
N VAL A 251 -9.32 1.85 -5.54
CA VAL A 251 -9.43 0.43 -5.20
C VAL A 251 -8.94 -0.42 -6.37
N VAL A 252 -8.01 -1.32 -6.05
CA VAL A 252 -7.53 -2.36 -6.97
C VAL A 252 -8.21 -3.68 -6.61
N ILE A 253 -8.74 -4.39 -7.60
CA ILE A 253 -9.28 -5.74 -7.46
C ILE A 253 -8.26 -6.70 -8.03
N THR A 254 -7.91 -7.72 -7.28
CA THR A 254 -7.03 -8.80 -7.74
C THR A 254 -7.69 -10.15 -7.45
N SER A 255 -7.53 -11.11 -8.35
CA SER A 255 -8.01 -12.46 -8.14
C SER A 255 -7.00 -13.48 -8.65
N LEU A 256 -6.62 -14.39 -7.76
CA LEU A 256 -5.83 -15.57 -8.08
C LEU A 256 -6.70 -16.84 -8.09
N GLY A 257 -7.99 -16.67 -8.43
CA GLY A 257 -8.95 -17.78 -8.48
C GLY A 257 -8.55 -18.91 -9.42
N ALA A 258 -7.84 -18.59 -10.51
CA ALA A 258 -7.32 -19.59 -11.47
C ALA A 258 -6.25 -20.50 -10.85
N PHE A 259 -5.59 -20.05 -9.78
CA PHE A 259 -4.57 -20.81 -9.05
C PHE A 259 -5.14 -21.54 -7.82
N GLY A 260 -6.46 -21.53 -7.63
CA GLY A 260 -7.10 -22.18 -6.48
C GLY A 260 -6.86 -21.50 -5.14
N VAL A 261 -6.33 -20.28 -5.13
CA VAL A 261 -6.06 -19.52 -3.90
C VAL A 261 -7.39 -19.09 -3.27
N LYS A 262 -7.62 -19.49 -2.02
CA LYS A 262 -8.86 -19.17 -1.28
C LYS A 262 -8.82 -17.79 -0.64
N ALA A 263 -7.69 -17.40 -0.06
CA ALA A 263 -7.50 -16.12 0.61
C ALA A 263 -6.05 -15.65 0.41
N GLY A 264 -5.83 -14.33 0.50
CA GLY A 264 -4.50 -13.74 0.35
C GLY A 264 -4.49 -12.30 0.83
N ALA A 265 -3.37 -11.84 1.36
CA ALA A 265 -3.20 -10.45 1.78
C ALA A 265 -2.45 -9.68 0.67
N PRO A 266 -3.15 -8.97 -0.22
CA PRO A 266 -2.48 -8.19 -1.26
C PRO A 266 -1.77 -6.99 -0.65
N ILE A 267 -0.77 -6.45 -1.37
CA ILE A 267 -0.15 -5.17 -1.03
C ILE A 267 -1.01 -4.01 -1.52
N VAL A 268 -1.02 -2.90 -0.78
CA VAL A 268 -1.63 -1.63 -1.23
C VAL A 268 -0.53 -0.74 -1.76
N VAL A 269 -0.60 -0.39 -3.04
CA VAL A 269 0.39 0.47 -3.70
C VAL A 269 -0.21 1.87 -3.91
N PRO A 270 0.30 2.92 -3.25
CA PRO A 270 -0.12 4.30 -3.49
C PRO A 270 -0.04 4.69 -4.98
N PRO A 271 -1.00 5.46 -5.51
CA PRO A 271 -2.01 6.25 -4.80
C PRO A 271 -3.30 5.51 -4.38
N SER A 272 -3.40 4.19 -4.61
CA SER A 272 -4.56 3.40 -4.17
C SER A 272 -4.68 3.38 -2.64
N VAL A 273 -5.92 3.40 -2.17
CA VAL A 273 -6.27 3.34 -0.74
C VAL A 273 -6.48 1.89 -0.28
N GLY A 274 -6.92 1.02 -1.20
CA GLY A 274 -7.15 -0.38 -0.88
C GLY A 274 -6.94 -1.33 -2.05
N THR A 275 -6.63 -2.58 -1.73
CA THR A 275 -6.61 -3.69 -2.68
C THR A 275 -7.50 -4.81 -2.15
N LEU A 276 -8.52 -5.15 -2.91
CA LEU A 276 -9.44 -6.24 -2.64
C LEU A 276 -8.98 -7.49 -3.39
N PHE A 277 -8.56 -8.49 -2.63
CA PHE A 277 -8.33 -9.84 -3.14
C PHE A 277 -9.62 -10.64 -3.11
N VAL A 278 -9.94 -11.26 -4.25
CA VAL A 278 -11.08 -12.17 -4.40
C VAL A 278 -10.55 -13.59 -4.59
N GLY A 279 -10.85 -14.44 -3.62
CA GLY A 279 -10.49 -15.84 -3.61
C GLY A 279 -11.22 -16.70 -4.64
N THR A 280 -10.87 -17.98 -4.63
CA THR A 280 -11.59 -19.03 -5.35
C THR A 280 -12.86 -19.39 -4.57
N ALA A 281 -13.95 -19.63 -5.29
CA ALA A 281 -15.17 -20.17 -4.69
C ALA A 281 -14.86 -21.54 -4.04
N HIS A 282 -15.26 -21.73 -2.79
CA HIS A 282 -15.06 -22.95 -2.03
C HIS A 282 -16.22 -23.20 -1.08
N ARG A 283 -16.33 -24.43 -0.55
CA ARG A 283 -17.36 -24.76 0.43
C ARG A 283 -16.87 -24.48 1.84
N GLU A 284 -17.73 -23.82 2.61
CA GLU A 284 -17.54 -23.55 4.03
C GLU A 284 -18.79 -23.96 4.82
N LEU A 285 -18.59 -24.21 6.11
CA LEU A 285 -19.67 -24.52 7.04
C LEU A 285 -20.10 -23.22 7.74
N ILE A 286 -21.25 -22.68 7.34
CA ILE A 286 -21.76 -21.41 7.86
C ILE A 286 -22.82 -21.68 8.93
N PRO A 287 -22.79 -20.98 10.08
CA PRO A 287 -23.88 -21.02 11.03
C PRO A 287 -25.19 -20.48 10.41
N ASN A 288 -26.25 -21.27 10.46
CA ASN A 288 -27.60 -20.89 10.06
C ASN A 288 -28.58 -21.14 11.22
N GLY A 289 -28.66 -20.16 12.12
CA GLY A 289 -29.47 -20.26 13.33
C GLY A 289 -28.97 -21.37 14.26
N LYS A 290 -29.79 -22.42 14.46
CA LYS A 290 -29.45 -23.57 15.32
C LYS A 290 -28.70 -24.69 14.58
N ASN A 291 -28.64 -24.64 13.26
CA ASN A 291 -27.99 -25.65 12.43
C ASN A 291 -26.81 -25.05 11.68
N ASN A 292 -25.86 -25.90 11.31
CA ASN A 292 -24.80 -25.52 10.39
C ASN A 292 -25.20 -25.92 8.97
N GLU A 293 -25.00 -25.04 8.00
CA GLU A 293 -25.21 -25.35 6.59
C GLU A 293 -23.90 -25.26 5.82
N THR A 294 -23.69 -26.20 4.91
CA THR A 294 -22.60 -26.07 3.94
C THR A 294 -23.05 -25.13 2.84
N ALA A 295 -22.35 -24.01 2.66
CA ALA A 295 -22.60 -23.07 1.58
C ALA A 295 -21.35 -22.88 0.73
N GLU A 296 -21.55 -22.48 -0.51
CA GLU A 296 -20.43 -22.03 -1.34
C GLU A 296 -20.17 -20.55 -1.09
N VAL A 297 -18.91 -20.23 -0.78
CA VAL A 297 -18.46 -18.88 -0.45
C VAL A 297 -17.24 -18.49 -1.26
N VAL A 298 -16.99 -17.18 -1.30
CA VAL A 298 -15.71 -16.60 -1.68
C VAL A 298 -15.17 -15.79 -0.51
N THR A 299 -13.88 -15.94 -0.20
CA THR A 299 -13.22 -15.08 0.79
C THR A 299 -12.78 -13.80 0.10
N LEU A 300 -13.21 -12.69 0.67
CA LEU A 300 -12.80 -11.33 0.29
C LEU A 300 -11.76 -10.87 1.29
N SER A 301 -10.55 -10.56 0.81
CA SER A 301 -9.47 -10.05 1.66
C SER A 301 -9.12 -8.63 1.23
N LEU A 302 -9.45 -7.65 2.07
CA LEU A 302 -9.17 -6.25 1.81
C LEU A 302 -7.93 -5.83 2.59
N THR A 303 -6.87 -5.45 1.88
CA THR A 303 -5.78 -4.67 2.48
C THR A 303 -6.05 -3.19 2.19
N PHE A 304 -5.87 -2.33 3.18
CA PHE A 304 -6.07 -0.89 3.06
C PHE A 304 -4.98 -0.10 3.81
N ASP A 305 -4.77 1.15 3.41
CA ASP A 305 -3.89 2.07 4.12
C ASP A 305 -4.61 2.65 5.35
N HIS A 306 -4.18 2.23 6.54
CA HIS A 306 -4.78 2.59 7.82
C HIS A 306 -4.56 4.07 8.20
N ARG A 307 -3.76 4.81 7.43
CA ARG A 307 -3.68 6.29 7.55
C ARG A 307 -4.92 6.98 6.99
N VAL A 308 -5.59 6.35 6.02
CA VAL A 308 -6.72 6.93 5.27
C VAL A 308 -8.06 6.34 5.72
N VAL A 309 -8.09 5.05 6.05
CA VAL A 309 -9.31 4.34 6.46
C VAL A 309 -9.05 3.65 7.79
N ASN A 310 -9.98 3.78 8.75
CA ASN A 310 -9.90 3.01 10.00
C ASN A 310 -10.55 1.62 9.85
N GLY A 311 -10.31 0.72 10.80
CA GLY A 311 -10.87 -0.64 10.78
C GLY A 311 -12.39 -0.71 10.61
N ALA A 312 -13.15 0.15 11.29
CA ALA A 312 -14.61 0.17 11.18
C ALA A 312 -15.09 0.60 9.79
N GLY A 313 -14.47 1.62 9.19
CA GLY A 313 -14.77 2.10 7.85
C GLY A 313 -14.46 1.04 6.78
N ALA A 314 -13.33 0.33 6.94
CA ALA A 314 -12.95 -0.76 6.06
C ALA A 314 -13.87 -1.99 6.21
N ALA A 315 -14.26 -2.34 7.44
CA ALA A 315 -15.21 -3.42 7.72
C ALA A 315 -16.58 -3.13 7.11
N ASN A 316 -17.10 -1.90 7.27
CA ASN A 316 -18.38 -1.50 6.68
C ASN A 316 -18.33 -1.54 5.14
N PHE A 317 -17.21 -1.12 4.53
CA PHE A 317 -17.04 -1.18 3.08
C PHE A 317 -17.04 -2.62 2.55
N VAL A 318 -16.25 -3.52 3.15
CA VAL A 318 -16.23 -4.92 2.69
C VAL A 318 -17.56 -5.61 2.96
N HIS A 319 -18.26 -5.23 4.04
CA HIS A 319 -19.58 -5.77 4.36
C HIS A 319 -20.62 -5.37 3.31
N GLU A 320 -20.62 -4.11 2.86
CA GLU A 320 -21.45 -3.65 1.74
C GLU A 320 -21.11 -4.42 0.44
N VAL A 321 -19.82 -4.65 0.16
CA VAL A 321 -19.42 -5.47 -1.00
C VAL A 321 -19.94 -6.91 -0.88
N LYS A 322 -19.84 -7.52 0.32
CA LYS A 322 -20.41 -8.84 0.62
C LYS A 322 -21.92 -8.84 0.38
N GLU A 323 -22.68 -7.90 0.97
CA GLU A 323 -24.13 -7.85 0.80
C GLU A 323 -24.54 -7.73 -0.67
N GLN A 324 -23.81 -6.92 -1.45
CA GLN A 324 -24.06 -6.77 -2.88
C GLN A 324 -23.72 -8.03 -3.69
N ILE A 325 -22.68 -8.78 -3.31
CA ILE A 325 -22.35 -10.09 -3.91
C ILE A 325 -23.45 -11.10 -3.59
N GLU A 326 -23.87 -11.19 -2.33
CA GLU A 326 -24.87 -12.16 -1.85
C GLU A 326 -26.27 -11.89 -2.40
N ARG A 327 -26.56 -10.64 -2.76
CA ARG A 327 -27.85 -10.22 -3.36
C ARG A 327 -27.72 -9.88 -4.84
N PHE A 328 -26.61 -10.26 -5.49
CA PHE A 328 -26.31 -9.79 -6.84
C PHE A 328 -27.39 -10.17 -7.84
N LYS A 329 -27.81 -9.17 -8.63
CA LYS A 329 -28.67 -9.33 -9.80
C LYS A 329 -28.12 -8.44 -10.90
N ILE A 330 -28.12 -8.95 -12.12
CA ILE A 330 -27.75 -8.15 -13.29
C ILE A 330 -28.72 -6.97 -13.40
N PRO A 331 -28.25 -5.72 -13.34
CA PRO A 331 -29.12 -4.55 -13.44
C PRO A 331 -29.84 -4.53 -14.79
N THR A 332 -31.16 -4.65 -14.77
CA THR A 332 -32.00 -4.48 -15.96
C THR A 332 -32.01 -3.02 -16.41
N THR A 333 -31.97 -2.81 -17.71
CA THR A 333 -31.99 -1.50 -18.40
C THR A 333 -33.35 -0.80 -18.29
N ARG A 334 -33.97 -0.71 -17.12
CA ARG A 334 -35.17 0.14 -16.97
C ARG A 334 -34.71 1.59 -16.80
N ALA A 335 -35.20 2.44 -17.70
CA ALA A 335 -34.98 3.87 -17.68
C ALA A 335 -35.27 4.42 -16.28
N VAL A 336 -34.33 5.19 -15.74
CA VAL A 336 -34.63 6.11 -14.64
C VAL A 336 -35.59 7.13 -15.25
N SER A 337 -36.89 6.97 -14.96
CA SER A 337 -37.87 8.01 -15.27
C SER A 337 -37.57 9.20 -14.38
N ALA A 338 -37.32 10.34 -15.04
CA ALA A 338 -37.37 11.74 -14.60
C ALA A 338 -37.26 12.03 -13.09
#